data_AF-A0A8J4T092-F1
#
_entry.id   AF-A0A8J4T092-F1
#
_cell.length_a   1.000
_cell.length_b   1.000
_cell.length_c   1.000
_cell.angle_alpha   90.00
_cell.angle_beta   90.00
_cell.angle_gamma   90.00
#
_symmetry.space_group_name_H-M   'P 1'
#
loop_
_entity.id
_entity.type
_entity.pdbx_description
1 polymer ?
#
loop_
_entity_poly.entity_id
_entity_poly.type
_entity_poly.pdbx_seq_one_letter_code
_entity_poly.pdbx_strand_id
1 'polypeptide(L)'
;MVLVPTMTVTSPEVPAKRKPIPRRTLRPWERYVAMYRHRMIAKDLTFCFRQSHTRMNHQSMFLGVLRMYHPTLPRDPRTLMRTPRECPKRHIGPGSHVHFGLEKALLRHLSSPSYRHCTVAHIQSNIDGVSPFNASKTQVWPILGRMVFPLKTDPFIVGIYCVPSKPCSVAE
;
A
#
# COMPACT_ATOMS: atom_id res chain seq x y z
N MET A 1 50.11 -64.45 -7.19
CA MET A 1 49.41 -63.64 -8.21
C MET A 1 48.17 -63.07 -7.52
N VAL A 2 48.27 -61.85 -6.99
CA VAL A 2 47.24 -61.24 -6.12
C VAL A 2 46.32 -60.41 -7.00
N LEU A 3 45.02 -60.74 -7.01
CA LEU A 3 43.98 -59.97 -7.71
C LEU A 3 43.72 -58.67 -6.95
N VAL A 4 43.90 -57.53 -7.64
CA VAL A 4 43.51 -56.20 -7.17
C VAL A 4 42.02 -56.00 -7.50
N PRO A 5 41.17 -55.54 -6.56
CA PRO A 5 39.77 -55.28 -6.86
C PRO A 5 39.63 -53.92 -7.56
N THR A 6 38.99 -53.93 -8.73
CA THR A 6 38.64 -52.73 -9.50
C THR A 6 37.55 -51.95 -8.75
N MET A 7 37.88 -50.78 -8.22
CA MET A 7 36.91 -49.84 -7.65
C MET A 7 36.21 -49.10 -8.81
N THR A 8 34.94 -49.40 -9.05
CA THR A 8 34.09 -48.57 -9.92
C THR A 8 33.59 -47.37 -9.12
N VAL A 9 34.04 -46.17 -9.50
CA VAL A 9 33.55 -44.91 -8.93
C VAL A 9 32.19 -44.61 -9.54
N THR A 10 31.13 -44.75 -8.75
CA THR A 10 29.78 -44.29 -9.11
C THR A 10 29.74 -42.76 -9.07
N SER A 11 29.39 -42.15 -10.20
CA SER A 11 29.24 -40.69 -10.36
C SER A 11 28.16 -40.13 -9.42
N PRO A 12 28.33 -38.95 -8.80
CA PRO A 12 27.31 -38.37 -7.95
C PRO A 12 26.09 -37.98 -8.77
N GLU A 13 24.92 -38.52 -8.39
CA GLU A 13 23.63 -38.11 -8.96
C GLU A 13 23.43 -36.60 -8.78
N VAL A 14 23.27 -35.89 -9.90
CA VAL A 14 22.91 -34.48 -9.94
C VAL A 14 21.52 -34.31 -9.32
N PRO A 15 21.32 -33.46 -8.29
CA PRO A 15 20.02 -33.29 -7.68
C PRO A 15 19.03 -32.76 -8.72
N ALA A 16 17.91 -33.49 -8.88
CA ALA A 16 16.85 -33.18 -9.82
C ALA A 16 16.46 -31.69 -9.74
N LYS A 17 16.53 -30.98 -10.86
CA LYS A 17 16.10 -29.58 -10.99
C LYS A 17 14.66 -29.48 -10.50
N ARG A 18 14.44 -28.78 -9.37
CA ARG A 18 13.08 -28.50 -8.85
C ARG A 18 12.25 -27.86 -9.96
N LYS A 19 11.09 -28.47 -10.26
CA LYS A 19 10.16 -27.96 -11.28
C LYS A 19 9.80 -26.49 -10.97
N PRO A 20 9.72 -25.59 -11.96
CA PRO A 20 9.39 -24.19 -11.71
C PRO A 20 7.99 -24.08 -11.09
N ILE A 21 7.88 -23.43 -9.93
CA ILE A 21 6.59 -23.18 -9.29
C ILE A 21 5.75 -22.28 -10.22
N PRO A 22 4.50 -22.66 -10.55
CA PRO A 22 3.63 -21.83 -11.38
C PRO A 22 3.48 -20.43 -10.77
N ARG A 23 3.75 -19.37 -11.55
CA ARG A 23 3.74 -17.98 -11.04
C ARG A 23 2.40 -17.55 -10.40
N ARG A 24 1.31 -18.26 -10.68
CA ARG A 24 -0.03 -18.06 -10.09
C ARG A 24 -0.12 -18.46 -8.61
N THR A 25 0.74 -19.33 -8.08
CA THR A 25 0.70 -19.75 -6.67
C THR A 25 1.64 -18.96 -5.76
N LEU A 26 2.49 -18.10 -6.32
CA LEU A 26 3.40 -17.26 -5.54
C LEU A 26 2.65 -16.20 -4.74
N ARG A 27 3.08 -15.97 -3.49
CA ARG A 27 2.63 -14.85 -2.66
C ARG A 27 3.03 -13.51 -3.31
N PRO A 28 2.35 -12.40 -2.97
CA PRO A 28 2.65 -11.09 -3.57
C PRO A 28 4.14 -10.70 -3.50
N TRP A 29 4.81 -10.97 -2.38
CA TRP A 29 6.24 -10.68 -2.22
C TRP A 29 7.14 -11.63 -3.02
N GLU A 30 6.76 -12.90 -3.18
CA GLU A 30 7.52 -13.87 -3.99
C GLU A 30 7.44 -13.52 -5.47
N ARG A 31 6.27 -13.05 -5.93
CA ARG A 31 6.11 -12.49 -7.28
C ARG A 31 6.95 -11.23 -7.46
N TYR A 32 6.94 -10.34 -6.46
CA TYR A 32 7.73 -9.11 -6.49
C TYR A 32 9.24 -9.41 -6.63
N VAL A 33 9.77 -10.32 -5.81
CA VAL A 33 11.19 -10.72 -5.84
C VAL A 33 11.53 -11.46 -7.13
N ALA A 34 10.67 -12.37 -7.61
CA ALA A 34 10.91 -13.12 -8.84
C ALA A 34 10.92 -12.23 -10.11
N MET A 35 10.22 -11.09 -10.09
CA MET A 35 10.10 -10.20 -11.24
C MET A 35 11.22 -9.15 -11.32
N TYR A 36 11.89 -8.81 -10.22
CA TYR A 36 12.83 -7.68 -10.16
C TYR A 36 14.12 -7.99 -9.36
N ARG A 37 14.96 -8.88 -9.90
CA ARG A 37 16.22 -9.35 -9.27
C ARG A 37 17.33 -8.30 -9.01
N HIS A 38 17.21 -7.06 -9.52
CA HIS A 38 18.25 -6.02 -9.42
C HIS A 38 17.70 -4.67 -8.93
N ARG A 39 17.13 -4.59 -7.73
CA ARG A 39 16.77 -3.30 -7.10
C ARG A 39 17.63 -3.01 -5.87
N MET A 40 17.83 -1.73 -5.60
CA MET A 40 18.43 -1.25 -4.35
C MET A 40 17.50 -1.59 -3.19
N ILE A 41 18.06 -1.99 -2.04
CA ILE A 41 17.33 -2.32 -0.80
C ILE A 41 16.26 -1.27 -0.43
N ALA A 42 16.52 0.01 -0.69
CA ALA A 42 15.56 1.08 -0.44
C ALA A 42 14.21 0.89 -1.19
N LYS A 43 14.24 0.38 -2.42
CA LYS A 43 13.03 0.12 -3.22
C LYS A 43 12.24 -1.06 -2.65
N ASP A 44 12.93 -2.10 -2.21
CA ASP A 44 12.30 -3.29 -1.64
C ASP A 44 11.65 -2.96 -0.29
N LEU A 45 12.36 -2.20 0.55
CA LEU A 45 11.83 -1.70 1.81
C LEU A 45 10.62 -0.78 1.60
N THR A 46 10.67 0.09 0.58
CA THR A 46 9.51 0.93 0.22
C THR A 46 8.29 0.08 -0.13
N PHE A 47 8.47 -1.00 -0.89
CA PHE A 47 7.39 -1.93 -1.22
C PHE A 47 6.86 -2.65 0.02
N CYS A 48 7.76 -3.20 0.84
CA CYS A 48 7.39 -3.92 2.07
C CYS A 48 6.65 -3.04 3.07
N PHE A 49 7.10 -1.81 3.30
CA PHE A 49 6.44 -0.89 4.22
C PHE A 49 5.05 -0.48 3.74
N ARG A 50 4.86 -0.31 2.43
CA ARG A 50 3.54 -0.02 1.86
C ARG A 50 2.56 -1.19 2.00
N GLN A 51 3.05 -2.43 1.96
CA GLN A 51 2.18 -3.62 1.99
C GLN A 51 1.95 -4.20 3.39
N SER A 52 2.89 -4.02 4.31
CA SER A 52 2.84 -4.69 5.62
C SER A 52 1.85 -4.08 6.63
N HIS A 53 1.16 -2.99 6.29
CA HIS A 53 0.28 -2.23 7.19
C HIS A 53 0.91 -1.97 8.58
N THR A 54 2.23 -1.85 8.63
CA THR A 54 2.98 -1.63 9.87
C THR A 54 2.88 -0.17 10.30
N ARG A 55 2.81 0.05 11.62
CA ARG A 55 2.81 1.40 12.18
C ARG A 55 4.17 2.09 11.91
N MET A 56 4.11 3.42 11.77
CA MET A 56 5.28 4.25 11.42
C MET A 56 6.42 4.12 12.45
N ASN A 57 6.10 3.91 13.72
CA ASN A 57 7.09 3.69 14.78
C ASN A 57 7.90 2.40 14.53
N HIS A 58 7.25 1.29 14.17
CA HIS A 58 7.91 0.02 13.89
C HIS A 58 8.79 0.12 12.63
N GLN A 59 8.30 0.80 11.60
CA GLN A 59 9.09 1.07 10.39
C GLN A 59 10.34 1.89 10.71
N SER A 60 10.23 2.88 11.60
CA SER A 60 11.36 3.72 12.03
C SER A 60 12.39 2.92 12.83
N MET A 61 11.94 2.05 13.75
CA MET A 61 12.82 1.13 14.49
C MET A 61 13.58 0.20 13.54
N PHE A 62 12.86 -0.38 12.57
CA PHE A 62 13.46 -1.28 11.58
C PHE A 62 14.53 -0.58 10.73
N LEU A 63 14.25 0.63 10.25
CA LEU A 63 15.27 1.43 9.55
C LEU A 63 16.45 1.80 10.45
N GLY A 64 16.21 2.04 11.74
CA GLY A 64 17.28 2.29 12.72
C GLY A 64 18.31 1.16 12.74
N VAL A 65 17.84 -0.09 12.80
CA VAL A 65 18.72 -1.28 12.79
C VAL A 65 19.38 -1.47 11.43
N LEU A 66 18.62 -1.39 10.33
CA LEU A 66 19.15 -1.62 8.99
C LEU A 66 20.21 -0.59 8.58
N ARG A 67 20.14 0.63 9.11
CA ARG A 67 21.15 1.66 8.83
C ARG A 67 22.54 1.33 9.36
N MET A 68 22.67 0.40 10.30
CA MET A 68 23.98 -0.13 10.72
C MET A 68 24.72 -0.81 9.57
N TYR A 69 23.97 -1.45 8.65
CA TYR A 69 24.50 -2.19 7.51
C TYR A 69 24.33 -1.45 6.17
N HIS A 70 23.36 -0.51 6.12
CA HIS A 70 23.08 0.32 4.95
C HIS A 70 22.98 1.80 5.34
N PRO A 71 24.11 2.50 5.56
CA PRO A 71 24.11 3.87 6.08
C PRO A 71 23.40 4.89 5.18
N THR A 72 23.29 4.60 3.89
CA THR A 72 22.61 5.43 2.88
C THR A 72 21.08 5.39 3.00
N LEU A 73 20.52 4.47 3.80
CA LEU A 73 19.08 4.45 4.06
C LEU A 73 18.67 5.66 4.90
N PRO A 74 17.52 6.28 4.60
CA PRO A 74 16.97 7.36 5.41
C PRO A 74 16.53 6.84 6.77
N ARG A 75 16.58 7.71 7.78
CA ARG A 75 16.11 7.39 9.14
C ARG A 75 14.58 7.37 9.24
N ASP A 76 13.92 8.26 8.51
CA ASP A 76 12.46 8.37 8.50
C ASP A 76 11.86 7.51 7.37
N PRO A 77 10.96 6.56 7.68
CA PRO A 77 10.24 5.79 6.66
C PRO A 77 9.46 6.65 5.66
N ARG A 78 9.00 7.85 6.05
CA ARG A 78 8.34 8.80 5.14
C ARG A 78 9.31 9.28 4.05
N THR A 79 10.57 9.51 4.42
CA THR A 79 11.63 9.86 3.46
C THR A 79 11.92 8.70 2.54
N LEU A 80 11.97 7.47 3.06
CA LEU A 80 12.12 6.26 2.25
C LEU A 80 11.00 6.14 1.21
N MET A 81 9.75 6.28 1.65
CA MET A 81 8.57 6.14 0.81
C MET A 81 8.29 7.34 -0.10
N ARG A 82 9.08 8.42 0.05
CA ARG A 82 8.88 9.72 -0.61
C ARG A 82 7.47 10.25 -0.41
N THR A 83 6.96 10.18 0.83
CA THR A 83 5.63 10.66 1.16
C THR A 83 5.57 12.19 0.96
N PRO A 84 4.64 12.71 0.14
CA PRO A 84 4.45 14.15 0.00
C PRO A 84 4.19 14.80 1.35
N ARG A 85 4.86 15.92 1.62
CA ARG A 85 4.66 16.70 2.86
C ARG A 85 3.52 17.70 2.73
N GLU A 86 3.23 18.09 1.50
CA GLU A 86 2.18 19.03 1.17
C GLU A 86 1.12 18.34 0.33
N CYS A 87 -0.13 18.66 0.63
CA CYS A 87 -1.27 18.24 -0.15
C CYS A 87 -1.98 19.51 -0.64
N PRO A 88 -2.27 19.63 -1.95
CA PRO A 88 -3.09 20.72 -2.46
C PRO A 88 -4.42 20.74 -1.71
N LYS A 89 -4.64 21.80 -0.93
CA LYS A 89 -5.84 21.99 -0.12
C LYS A 89 -6.50 23.30 -0.51
N ARG A 90 -7.82 23.30 -0.53
CA ARG A 90 -8.64 24.48 -0.74
C ARG A 90 -9.21 24.94 0.60
N HIS A 91 -9.08 26.21 0.91
CA HIS A 91 -9.76 26.79 2.07
C HIS A 91 -11.25 26.97 1.75
N ILE A 92 -12.12 26.46 2.62
CA ILE A 92 -13.58 26.55 2.50
C ILE A 92 -14.12 26.94 3.87
N GLY A 93 -14.60 28.18 4.00
CA GLY A 93 -15.06 28.72 5.29
C GLY A 93 -14.01 28.58 6.40
N PRO A 94 -14.37 28.03 7.58
CA PRO A 94 -13.43 27.86 8.69
C PRO A 94 -12.45 26.69 8.51
N GLY A 95 -12.59 25.89 7.44
CA GLY A 95 -11.86 24.65 7.25
C GLY A 95 -10.99 24.60 6.00
N SER A 96 -10.34 23.46 5.83
CA SER A 96 -9.54 23.11 4.66
C SER A 96 -10.05 21.81 4.06
N HIS A 97 -10.23 21.79 2.75
CA HIS A 97 -10.68 20.63 1.99
C HIS A 97 -9.56 20.11 1.07
N VAL A 98 -9.34 18.81 1.10
CA VAL A 98 -8.45 18.10 0.17
C VAL A 98 -9.31 17.17 -0.69
N HIS A 99 -9.23 17.33 -2.01
CA HIS A 99 -9.95 16.49 -2.97
C HIS A 99 -9.04 15.42 -3.54
N PHE A 100 -9.45 14.14 -3.45
CA PHE A 100 -8.69 13.01 -3.99
C PHE A 100 -9.19 12.56 -5.37
N GLY A 101 -10.37 13.02 -5.80
CA GLY A 101 -10.96 12.70 -7.10
C GLY A 101 -11.90 11.49 -7.02
N LEU A 102 -13.20 11.73 -7.19
CA LEU A 102 -14.17 10.64 -7.34
C LEU A 102 -13.87 9.83 -8.61
N GLU A 103 -13.68 10.50 -9.74
CA GLU A 103 -13.33 9.87 -11.02
C GLU A 103 -12.11 8.97 -10.89
N LYS A 104 -11.03 9.48 -10.29
CA LYS A 104 -9.82 8.70 -10.04
C LYS A 104 -10.09 7.47 -9.17
N ALA A 105 -10.95 7.59 -8.16
CA ALA A 105 -11.33 6.45 -7.34
C ALA A 105 -12.14 5.42 -8.15
N LEU A 106 -13.11 5.86 -8.95
CA LEU A 106 -13.94 5.00 -9.80
C LEU A 106 -13.12 4.27 -10.85
N LEU A 107 -12.22 4.97 -11.56
CA LEU A 107 -11.35 4.39 -12.57
C LEU A 107 -10.47 3.27 -12.02
N ARG A 108 -10.03 3.35 -10.76
CA ARG A 108 -9.27 2.25 -10.12
C ARG A 108 -10.09 0.98 -9.95
N HIS A 109 -11.41 1.09 -9.80
CA HIS A 109 -12.30 -0.05 -9.63
C HIS A 109 -12.88 -0.55 -10.96
N LEU A 110 -13.09 0.36 -11.91
CA LEU A 110 -13.70 0.08 -13.22
C LEU A 110 -12.69 -0.12 -14.34
N SER A 111 -11.38 -0.15 -14.06
CA SER A 111 -10.36 -0.37 -15.08
C SER A 111 -10.40 -1.76 -15.75
N SER A 112 -11.18 -2.70 -15.20
CA SER A 112 -11.35 -4.02 -15.78
C SER A 112 -12.12 -3.97 -17.11
N PRO A 113 -11.70 -4.73 -18.14
CA PRO A 113 -12.46 -4.88 -19.38
C PRO A 113 -13.93 -5.28 -19.15
N SER A 114 -14.22 -6.01 -18.06
CA SER A 114 -15.57 -6.45 -17.69
C SER A 114 -16.56 -5.31 -17.46
N TYR A 115 -16.08 -4.08 -17.21
CA TYR A 115 -16.92 -2.93 -16.93
C TYR A 115 -16.87 -1.86 -18.03
N ARG A 116 -16.24 -2.15 -19.19
CA ARG A 116 -16.10 -1.19 -20.30
C ARG A 116 -17.43 -0.66 -20.85
N HIS A 117 -18.49 -1.45 -20.78
CA HIS A 117 -19.83 -1.10 -21.25
C HIS A 117 -20.74 -0.63 -20.12
N CYS A 118 -20.21 -0.48 -18.91
CA CYS A 118 -21.00 0.02 -17.79
C CYS A 118 -21.22 1.52 -17.94
N THR A 119 -22.46 1.91 -18.19
CA THR A 119 -22.87 3.32 -18.33
C THR A 119 -23.43 3.91 -17.04
N VAL A 120 -23.77 3.05 -16.06
CA VAL A 120 -24.43 3.43 -14.80
C VAL A 120 -23.66 2.86 -13.62
N ALA A 121 -23.29 3.73 -12.67
CA ALA A 121 -22.70 3.32 -11.40
C ALA A 121 -23.52 3.88 -10.25
N HIS A 122 -23.83 3.04 -9.26
CA HIS A 122 -24.47 3.48 -8.02
C HIS A 122 -23.41 3.62 -6.94
N ILE A 123 -23.37 4.80 -6.33
CA ILE A 123 -22.38 5.15 -5.32
C ILE A 123 -23.13 5.57 -4.06
N GLN A 124 -22.78 4.92 -2.96
CA GLN A 124 -23.21 5.35 -1.63
C GLN A 124 -22.13 6.27 -1.06
N SER A 125 -22.53 7.45 -0.60
CA SER A 125 -21.64 8.40 0.07
C SER A 125 -21.93 8.48 1.56
N ASN A 126 -20.89 8.69 2.37
CA ASN A 126 -21.01 8.94 3.79
C ASN A 126 -20.05 10.09 4.17
N ILE A 127 -20.50 10.97 5.06
CA ILE A 127 -19.76 12.14 5.54
C ILE A 127 -19.93 12.22 7.04
N ASP A 128 -18.99 11.65 7.77
CA ASP A 128 -19.02 11.59 9.23
C ASP A 128 -17.89 12.41 9.84
N GLY A 129 -18.13 13.05 10.98
CA GLY A 129 -17.12 13.83 11.71
C GLY A 129 -16.37 12.96 12.71
N VAL A 130 -15.04 12.93 12.62
CA VAL A 130 -14.16 12.22 13.56
C VAL A 130 -13.09 13.15 14.12
N SER A 131 -12.77 13.03 15.40
CA SER A 131 -11.60 13.71 15.96
C SER A 131 -10.34 12.87 15.70
N PRO A 132 -9.33 13.41 14.99
CA PRO A 132 -8.11 12.67 14.70
C PRO A 132 -7.23 12.46 15.94
N PHE A 133 -7.45 13.24 17.02
CA PHE A 133 -6.68 13.15 18.25
C PHE A 133 -7.61 13.31 19.46
N ASN A 134 -7.47 12.42 20.44
CA ASN A 134 -8.37 12.33 21.61
C ASN A 134 -8.53 13.65 22.42
N ALA A 135 -7.56 14.56 22.34
CA ALA A 135 -7.59 15.85 23.03
C ALA A 135 -7.68 17.07 22.10
N SER A 136 -7.84 16.88 20.79
CA SER A 136 -7.97 17.99 19.84
C SER A 136 -9.42 18.37 19.61
N LYS A 137 -9.67 19.67 19.51
CA LYS A 137 -10.95 20.22 19.02
C LYS A 137 -11.10 20.06 17.50
N THR A 138 -10.00 19.78 16.80
CA THR A 138 -10.00 19.56 15.35
C THR A 138 -10.94 18.42 14.98
N GLN A 139 -11.76 18.64 13.98
CA GLN A 139 -12.60 17.62 13.38
C GLN A 139 -12.23 17.39 11.94
N VAL A 140 -12.18 16.12 11.57
CA VAL A 140 -11.97 15.67 10.21
C VAL A 140 -13.25 15.00 9.75
N TRP A 141 -13.73 15.41 8.59
CA TRP A 141 -14.92 14.92 7.92
C TRP A 141 -14.48 14.24 6.62
N PRO A 142 -14.14 12.94 6.67
CA PRO A 142 -13.93 12.17 5.46
C PRO A 142 -15.20 12.12 4.62
N ILE A 143 -15.07 12.47 3.34
CA ILE A 143 -16.08 12.24 2.32
C ILE A 143 -15.75 10.87 1.72
N LEU A 144 -16.49 9.86 2.17
CA LEU A 144 -16.33 8.49 1.74
C LEU A 144 -17.30 8.16 0.61
N GLY A 145 -16.83 7.39 -0.36
CA GLY A 145 -17.64 6.79 -1.40
C GLY A 145 -17.52 5.27 -1.35
N ARG A 146 -18.59 4.57 -1.68
CA ARG A 146 -18.60 3.12 -1.86
C ARG A 146 -19.41 2.80 -3.10
N MET A 147 -18.85 2.04 -4.03
CA MET A 147 -19.63 1.56 -5.16
C MET A 147 -20.49 0.37 -4.72
N VAL A 148 -21.77 0.39 -5.09
CA VAL A 148 -22.71 -0.70 -4.85
C VAL A 148 -23.14 -1.39 -6.15
N PHE A 149 -22.98 -0.70 -7.29
CA PHE A 149 -23.18 -1.23 -8.65
C PHE A 149 -22.21 -0.53 -9.63
N PRO A 150 -21.61 -1.23 -10.61
CA PRO A 150 -21.79 -2.65 -10.97
C PRO A 150 -21.03 -3.65 -10.10
N LEU A 151 -20.15 -3.16 -9.23
CA LEU A 151 -19.45 -3.99 -8.24
C LEU A 151 -19.56 -3.38 -6.84
N LYS A 152 -19.51 -4.25 -5.83
CA LYS A 152 -19.46 -3.83 -4.43
C LYS A 152 -18.01 -3.62 -4.02
N THR A 153 -17.61 -2.38 -3.74
CA THR A 153 -16.25 -2.06 -3.27
C THR A 153 -16.20 -1.91 -1.76
N ASP A 154 -15.00 -1.90 -1.21
CA ASP A 154 -14.74 -1.28 0.08
C ASP A 154 -14.90 0.25 -0.01
N PRO A 155 -15.19 0.95 1.10
CA PRO A 155 -15.22 2.41 1.12
C PRO A 155 -13.87 3.00 0.70
N PHE A 156 -13.91 4.06 -0.09
CA PHE A 156 -12.75 4.83 -0.52
C PHE A 156 -12.93 6.31 -0.20
N ILE A 157 -11.82 7.01 -0.01
CA ILE A 157 -11.83 8.45 0.27
C ILE A 157 -11.97 9.22 -1.04
N VAL A 158 -12.98 10.09 -1.12
CA VAL A 158 -13.20 11.05 -2.20
C VAL A 158 -12.62 12.42 -1.84
N GLY A 159 -12.77 12.80 -0.57
CA GLY A 159 -12.29 14.07 -0.04
C GLY A 159 -12.13 14.01 1.46
N ILE A 160 -11.41 14.98 2.02
CA ILE A 160 -11.30 15.18 3.46
C ILE A 160 -11.52 16.65 3.72
N TYR A 161 -12.47 16.98 4.59
CA TYR A 161 -12.66 18.33 5.11
C TYR A 161 -12.19 18.39 6.56
N CYS A 162 -11.37 19.37 6.90
CA CYS A 162 -10.78 19.52 8.23
C CYS A 162 -11.12 20.89 8.80
N VAL A 163 -11.63 20.94 10.02
CA VAL A 163 -12.04 22.16 10.72
C VAL A 163 -11.36 22.19 12.08
N PRO A 164 -10.84 23.35 12.55
CA PRO A 164 -10.19 23.44 13.86
C PRO A 164 -11.12 23.18 15.05
N SER A 165 -12.44 23.33 14.88
CA SER A 165 -13.46 23.05 15.89
C SER A 165 -14.74 22.54 15.25
N LYS A 166 -15.57 21.80 15.99
CA LYS A 166 -16.93 21.44 15.54
C LYS A 166 -17.68 22.72 15.13
N PRO A 167 -18.33 22.78 13.96
CA PRO A 167 -19.14 23.94 13.62
C PRO A 167 -20.20 24.15 14.71
N CYS A 168 -20.37 25.40 15.18
CA CYS A 168 -21.49 25.75 16.03
C CYS A 168 -22.78 25.30 15.34
N SER A 169 -23.72 24.71 16.10
CA SER A 169 -25.02 24.34 15.55
C SER A 169 -25.59 25.54 14.82
N VAL A 170 -25.96 25.36 13.55
CA VAL A 170 -26.81 26.33 12.88
C VAL A 170 -28.11 26.33 13.67
N ALA A 171 -28.45 27.45 14.30
CA ALA A 171 -29.77 27.60 14.91
C ALA A 171 -30.79 27.50 13.76
N GLU A 172 -31.74 26.57 13.90
CA GLU A 172 -32.98 26.56 13.13
C GLU A 172 -33.80 27.83 13.42
#